data_AF-G3JKF8-F1
#
_entry.id   AF-G3JKF8-F1
#
_cell.length_a   1.000
_cell.length_b   1.000
_cell.length_c   1.000
_cell.angle_alpha   90.00
_cell.angle_beta   90.00
_cell.angle_gamma   90.00
#
_symmetry.space_group_name_H-M   'P 1'
#
loop_
_entity.id
_entity.type
_entity.pdbx_description
1 polymer ?
#
loop_
_entity_poly.entity_id
_entity_poly.type
_entity_poly.pdbx_seq_one_letter_code
_entity_poly.pdbx_strand_id
1 'polypeptide(L)'
;MSWKAGLWAFARDDRVVFLCVGLAAFSVVNTMRTVLNIIRDTNEIPPSEPKTQYITQDTEDALQLHTLTKLLEHPNFSIRDIATKILCDRAVNDPGAMTYLLYGITVKSYDERLYCLRALSLLTNQTFGLDGLSKLNTPKAYSALVRSLEQSLGDGDEPVVTNIHWDEYYLRDTAERFCLKFLQELTGKYGANMLIKAKFVEKWLVKQKWGDTPERRKQHFKAYKEVRSNRIVDIVSRIEQCRRGLRALEKSGLVDKDNSRRRMRELPDLLMEVGDVIGEAPPTDGQLRRAREHSAEERRLRRQHREAMVLNDGTRPLAREDIIERDHSSPA
;
A
#
# COMPACT_ATOMS: atom_id res chain seq x y z
N MET A 1 3.70 92.50 -44.91
CA MET A 1 3.23 92.44 -43.50
C MET A 1 1.73 92.11 -43.43
N SER A 2 1.29 90.91 -43.82
CA SER A 2 -0.15 90.58 -43.80
C SER A 2 -0.47 89.25 -43.11
N TRP A 3 0.43 88.26 -43.14
CA TRP A 3 0.12 86.93 -42.62
C TRP A 3 0.11 86.80 -41.09
N LYS A 4 0.96 87.56 -40.40
CA LYS A 4 1.01 87.59 -38.93
C LYS A 4 -0.26 88.20 -38.31
N ALA A 5 -0.86 89.19 -38.97
CA ALA A 5 -2.10 89.82 -38.51
C ALA A 5 -3.32 88.89 -38.71
N GLY A 6 -3.37 88.15 -39.82
CA GLY A 6 -4.38 87.12 -40.06
C GLY A 6 -4.31 85.96 -39.07
N LEU A 7 -3.10 85.51 -38.73
CA LEU A 7 -2.90 84.49 -37.68
C LEU A 7 -3.34 84.98 -36.30
N TRP A 8 -3.09 86.24 -35.96
CA TRP A 8 -3.53 86.84 -34.69
C TRP A 8 -5.05 87.02 -34.62
N ALA A 9 -5.71 87.34 -35.73
CA ALA A 9 -7.17 87.42 -35.79
C ALA A 9 -7.80 86.01 -35.72
N PHE A 10 -7.21 85.02 -36.39
CA PHE A 10 -7.64 83.62 -36.35
C PHE A 10 -7.45 82.98 -34.97
N ALA A 11 -6.34 83.29 -34.29
CA ALA A 11 -6.08 82.80 -32.93
C ALA A 11 -6.99 83.45 -31.86
N ARG A 12 -7.63 84.57 -32.19
CA ARG A 12 -8.54 85.32 -31.30
C ARG A 12 -10.02 85.07 -31.63
N ASP A 13 -10.28 84.22 -32.63
CA ASP A 13 -11.63 83.73 -32.91
C ASP A 13 -12.01 82.72 -31.84
N ASP A 14 -13.06 83.04 -31.07
CA ASP A 14 -13.54 82.21 -29.95
C ASP A 14 -13.77 80.76 -30.38
N ARG A 15 -14.17 80.51 -31.63
CA ARG A 15 -14.38 79.16 -32.17
C ARG A 15 -13.09 78.33 -32.23
N VAL A 16 -11.97 78.98 -32.58
CA VAL A 16 -10.65 78.34 -32.64
C VAL A 16 -10.13 78.06 -31.23
N VAL A 17 -10.37 78.98 -30.30
CA VAL A 17 -10.02 78.79 -28.89
C VAL A 17 -10.80 77.63 -28.28
N PHE A 18 -12.12 77.55 -28.49
CA PHE A 18 -12.93 76.44 -27.99
C PHE A 18 -12.52 75.09 -28.60
N LEU A 19 -12.17 75.07 -29.89
CA LEU A 19 -11.69 73.86 -30.55
C LEU A 19 -10.34 73.40 -30.01
N CYS A 20 -9.40 74.33 -29.79
CA CYS A 20 -8.10 74.04 -29.19
C CYS A 20 -8.23 73.54 -27.74
N VAL A 21 -9.11 74.15 -26.94
CA VAL A 21 -9.39 73.69 -25.57
C VAL A 21 -10.04 72.30 -25.58
N GLY A 22 -10.98 72.04 -26.49
CA GLY A 22 -11.59 70.72 -26.67
C GLY A 22 -10.57 69.65 -27.05
N LEU A 23 -9.67 69.94 -27.99
CA LEU A 23 -8.60 69.04 -28.39
C LEU A 23 -7.59 68.79 -27.26
N ALA A 24 -7.23 69.83 -26.51
CA ALA A 24 -6.34 69.70 -25.35
C ALA A 24 -6.98 68.82 -24.26
N ALA A 25 -8.25 69.06 -23.94
CA ALA A 25 -8.99 68.26 -22.95
C ALA A 25 -9.11 66.79 -23.40
N PHE A 26 -9.46 66.54 -24.66
CA PHE A 26 -9.53 65.20 -25.21
C PHE A 26 -8.18 64.48 -25.15
N SER A 27 -7.09 65.19 -25.51
CA SER A 27 -5.74 64.66 -25.43
C SER A 27 -5.36 64.26 -24.00
N VAL A 28 -5.66 65.11 -23.01
CA VAL A 28 -5.35 64.83 -21.59
C VAL A 28 -6.14 63.63 -21.07
N VAL A 29 -7.42 63.52 -21.39
CA VAL A 29 -8.24 62.38 -20.97
C VAL A 29 -7.74 61.08 -21.60
N ASN A 30 -7.36 61.13 -22.88
CA ASN A 30 -6.91 59.95 -23.59
C ASN A 30 -5.53 59.48 -23.11
N THR A 31 -4.61 60.41 -22.81
CA THR A 31 -3.31 60.07 -22.22
C THR A 31 -3.46 59.54 -20.79
N MET A 32 -4.35 60.11 -19.98
CA MET A 32 -4.61 59.59 -18.64
C MET A 32 -5.16 58.16 -18.71
N ARG A 33 -6.04 57.87 -19.67
CA ARG A 33 -6.62 56.54 -19.87
C ARG A 33 -5.58 55.52 -20.31
N THR A 34 -4.69 55.88 -21.24
CA THR A 34 -3.62 54.97 -21.68
C THR A 34 -2.61 54.70 -20.58
N VAL A 35 -2.21 55.72 -19.82
CA VAL A 35 -1.30 55.56 -18.67
C VAL A 35 -1.92 54.67 -17.60
N LEU A 36 -3.21 54.86 -17.28
CA LEU A 36 -3.92 54.01 -16.31
C LEU A 36 -4.01 52.56 -16.77
N ASN A 37 -4.27 52.32 -18.07
CA ASN A 37 -4.29 50.97 -18.61
C ASN A 37 -2.91 50.32 -18.54
N ILE A 38 -1.85 51.04 -18.92
CA ILE A 38 -0.47 50.53 -18.82
C ILE A 38 -0.12 50.18 -17.37
N ILE A 39 -0.47 51.05 -16.41
CA ILE A 39 -0.22 50.78 -14.97
C ILE A 39 -1.05 49.60 -14.49
N ARG A 40 -2.31 49.47 -14.90
CA ARG A 40 -3.16 48.34 -14.56
C ARG A 40 -2.56 47.03 -15.07
N ASP A 41 -2.21 46.98 -16.35
CA ASP A 41 -1.69 45.78 -17.00
C ASP A 41 -0.32 45.39 -16.44
N THR A 42 0.52 46.39 -16.09
CA THR A 42 1.83 46.15 -15.44
C THR A 42 1.69 45.67 -13.99
N ASN A 43 0.58 45.98 -13.31
CA ASN A 43 0.32 45.57 -11.93
C ASN A 43 -0.68 44.42 -11.81
N GLU A 44 -1.13 43.85 -12.92
CA GLU A 44 -1.96 42.65 -12.89
C GLU A 44 -1.07 41.49 -12.44
N ILE A 45 -1.15 41.15 -11.16
CA ILE A 45 -0.47 40.00 -10.58
C ILE A 45 -1.17 38.77 -11.16
N PRO A 46 -0.53 37.98 -12.07
CA PRO A 46 -1.16 36.77 -12.55
C PRO A 46 -1.47 35.88 -11.34
N PRO A 47 -2.66 35.24 -11.29
CA PRO A 47 -2.98 34.36 -10.18
C PRO A 47 -1.85 33.36 -10.06
N SER A 48 -1.17 33.35 -8.90
CA SER A 48 -0.06 32.43 -8.69
C SER A 48 -0.57 31.03 -8.94
N GLU A 49 -0.06 30.37 -9.97
CA GLU A 49 -0.37 28.96 -10.22
C GLU A 49 -0.17 28.22 -8.90
N PRO A 50 -1.16 27.44 -8.43
CA PRO A 50 -1.03 26.75 -7.17
C PRO A 50 0.22 25.90 -7.26
N LYS A 51 1.29 26.29 -6.54
CA LYS A 51 2.52 25.51 -6.43
C LYS A 51 2.05 24.08 -6.18
N THR A 52 2.47 23.16 -7.03
CA THR A 52 2.15 21.74 -6.90
C THR A 52 2.57 21.31 -5.50
N GLN A 53 1.60 21.32 -4.57
CA GLN A 53 1.85 20.84 -3.23
C GLN A 53 2.04 19.34 -3.42
N TYR A 54 3.30 18.91 -3.29
CA TYR A 54 3.63 17.51 -3.29
C TYR A 54 2.77 16.87 -2.21
N ILE A 55 1.92 15.92 -2.59
CA ILE A 55 1.10 15.14 -1.67
C ILE A 55 2.08 14.40 -0.77
N THR A 56 2.33 14.96 0.41
CA THR A 56 3.15 14.35 1.43
C THR A 56 2.31 13.32 2.18
N GLN A 57 2.98 12.39 2.85
CA GLN A 57 2.33 11.44 3.74
C GLN A 57 1.37 12.14 4.73
N ASP A 58 1.81 13.29 5.26
CA ASP A 58 1.04 14.09 6.21
C ASP A 58 -0.29 14.58 5.59
N THR A 59 -0.32 14.87 4.28
CA THR A 59 -1.56 15.23 3.57
C THR A 59 -2.51 14.04 3.36
N GLU A 60 -1.98 12.83 3.17
CA GLU A 60 -2.80 11.60 3.07
C GLU A 60 -3.39 11.22 4.44
N ASP A 61 -2.65 11.44 5.54
CA ASP A 61 -3.14 11.21 6.92
C ASP A 61 -4.14 12.28 7.38
N ALA A 62 -3.99 13.52 6.91
CA ALA A 62 -4.92 14.61 7.18
C ALA A 62 -6.30 14.42 6.54
N LEU A 63 -6.44 13.51 5.57
CA LEU A 63 -7.74 13.16 5.00
C LEU A 63 -8.63 12.56 6.10
N GLN A 64 -9.76 13.21 6.35
CA GLN A 64 -10.74 12.70 7.31
C GLN A 64 -11.35 11.39 6.81
N LEU A 65 -11.71 10.48 7.73
CA LEU A 65 -12.29 9.18 7.38
C LEU A 65 -13.55 9.32 6.51
N HIS A 66 -14.39 10.31 6.81
CA HIS A 66 -15.60 10.57 6.03
C HIS A 66 -15.28 10.96 4.56
N THR A 67 -14.16 11.65 4.33
CA THR A 67 -13.69 12.00 2.99
C THR A 67 -13.23 10.75 2.25
N LEU A 68 -12.47 9.88 2.91
CA LEU A 68 -12.05 8.60 2.34
C LEU A 68 -13.25 7.72 1.98
N THR A 69 -14.28 7.66 2.82
CA THR A 69 -15.53 6.93 2.51
C THR A 69 -16.17 7.44 1.22
N LYS A 70 -16.29 8.77 1.05
CA LYS A 70 -16.82 9.35 -0.20
C LYS A 70 -15.94 9.04 -1.40
N LEU A 71 -14.61 9.02 -1.24
CA LEU A 71 -13.68 8.69 -2.32
C LEU A 71 -13.75 7.20 -2.70
N LEU A 72 -14.05 6.31 -1.75
CA LEU A 72 -14.28 4.89 -2.00
C LEU A 72 -15.58 4.63 -2.78
N GLU A 73 -16.57 5.50 -2.66
CA GLU A 73 -17.83 5.43 -3.41
C GLU A 73 -17.74 6.09 -4.81
N HIS A 74 -16.62 6.73 -5.12
CA HIS A 74 -16.47 7.48 -6.36
C HIS A 74 -16.55 6.57 -7.61
N PRO A 75 -17.21 6.97 -8.70
CA PRO A 75 -17.37 6.12 -9.89
C PRO A 75 -16.03 5.82 -10.59
N ASN A 76 -15.06 6.73 -10.50
CA ASN A 76 -13.73 6.55 -11.07
C ASN A 76 -12.92 5.51 -10.27
N PHE A 77 -12.57 4.41 -10.94
CA PHE A 77 -11.76 3.32 -10.38
C PHE A 77 -10.43 3.81 -9.78
N SER A 78 -9.71 4.70 -10.47
CA SER A 78 -8.40 5.17 -10.02
C SER A 78 -8.49 5.93 -8.69
N ILE A 79 -9.58 6.67 -8.49
CA ILE A 79 -9.81 7.41 -7.23
C ILE A 79 -10.13 6.42 -6.10
N ARG A 80 -11.00 5.44 -6.35
CA ARG A 80 -11.31 4.39 -5.37
C ARG A 80 -10.08 3.57 -4.98
N ASP A 81 -9.26 3.20 -5.96
CA ASP A 81 -8.05 2.41 -5.75
C ASP A 81 -7.05 3.15 -4.87
N ILE A 82 -6.79 4.44 -5.17
CA ILE A 82 -5.94 5.29 -4.32
C ILE A 82 -6.53 5.46 -2.91
N ALA A 83 -7.84 5.70 -2.79
CA ALA A 83 -8.49 5.82 -1.50
C ALA A 83 -8.41 4.52 -0.68
N THR A 84 -8.56 3.37 -1.34
CA THR A 84 -8.42 2.03 -0.73
C THR A 84 -7.01 1.84 -0.21
N LYS A 85 -6.00 2.23 -0.99
CA LYS A 85 -4.59 2.14 -0.61
C LYS A 85 -4.25 3.02 0.59
N ILE A 86 -4.70 4.28 0.59
CA ILE A 86 -4.52 5.20 1.73
C ILE A 86 -5.17 4.62 2.98
N LEU A 87 -6.40 4.10 2.86
CA LEU A 87 -7.10 3.48 3.99
C LEU A 87 -6.34 2.25 4.51
N CYS A 88 -5.88 1.38 3.62
CA CYS A 88 -5.15 0.17 4.00
C CYS A 88 -3.83 0.49 4.69
N ASP A 89 -3.06 1.45 4.16
CA ASP A 89 -1.80 1.88 4.76
C ASP A 89 -2.01 2.47 6.17
N ARG A 90 -3.06 3.28 6.35
CA ARG A 90 -3.44 3.80 7.67
C ARG A 90 -3.83 2.70 8.65
N ALA A 91 -4.64 1.75 8.21
CA ALA A 91 -5.11 0.64 9.05
C ALA A 91 -3.99 -0.32 9.47
N VAL A 92 -3.00 -0.58 8.59
CA VAL A 92 -1.84 -1.44 8.91
C VAL A 92 -0.92 -0.78 9.94
N ASN A 93 -0.83 0.56 9.93
CA ASN A 93 0.00 1.32 10.87
C ASN A 93 -0.72 1.63 12.19
N ASP A 94 -2.05 1.50 12.27
CA ASP A 94 -2.80 1.63 13.51
C ASP A 94 -2.76 0.32 14.33
N PRO A 95 -2.11 0.31 15.52
CA PRO A 95 -2.07 -0.87 16.37
C PRO A 95 -3.45 -1.29 16.88
N GLY A 96 -4.39 -0.33 17.02
CA GLY A 96 -5.77 -0.59 17.44
C GLY A 96 -6.51 -1.43 16.41
N ALA A 97 -6.52 -0.98 15.15
CA ALA A 97 -7.12 -1.71 14.03
C ALA A 97 -6.54 -3.12 13.86
N MET A 98 -5.21 -3.27 13.88
CA MET A 98 -4.57 -4.59 13.76
C MET A 98 -4.93 -5.51 14.92
N THR A 99 -4.97 -5.01 16.15
CA THR A 99 -5.37 -5.80 17.32
C THR A 99 -6.83 -6.22 17.24
N TYR A 100 -7.71 -5.32 16.80
CA TYR A 100 -9.13 -5.61 16.60
C TYR A 100 -9.34 -6.71 15.55
N LEU A 101 -8.67 -6.61 14.40
CA LEU A 101 -8.78 -7.63 13.35
C LEU A 101 -8.23 -9.00 13.80
N LEU A 102 -7.08 -9.02 14.49
CA LEU A 102 -6.51 -10.25 15.04
C LEU A 102 -7.39 -10.86 16.15
N TYR A 103 -8.10 -10.04 16.92
CA TYR A 103 -9.08 -10.52 17.88
C TYR A 103 -10.31 -11.10 17.18
N GLY A 104 -10.84 -10.39 16.18
CA GLY A 104 -12.03 -10.78 15.41
C GLY A 104 -11.91 -12.15 14.75
N ILE A 105 -10.72 -12.50 14.23
CA ILE A 105 -10.48 -13.84 13.67
C ILE A 105 -10.52 -14.97 14.70
N THR A 106 -10.47 -14.66 16.00
CA THR A 106 -10.56 -15.64 17.09
C THR A 106 -11.96 -15.80 17.67
N VAL A 107 -12.93 -14.99 17.22
CA VAL A 107 -14.32 -15.01 17.67
C VAL A 107 -15.05 -16.23 17.10
N LYS A 108 -16.02 -16.79 17.85
CA LYS A 108 -16.77 -17.98 17.43
C LYS A 108 -17.75 -17.75 16.27
N SER A 109 -18.11 -16.50 15.99
CA SER A 109 -18.98 -16.15 14.86
C SER A 109 -18.25 -16.32 13.54
N TYR A 110 -18.78 -17.17 12.65
CA TYR A 110 -18.17 -17.43 11.33
C TYR A 110 -18.09 -16.17 10.48
N ASP A 111 -19.19 -15.40 10.41
CA ASP A 111 -19.26 -14.20 9.57
C ASP A 111 -18.27 -13.13 10.02
N GLU A 112 -18.11 -12.96 11.34
CA GLU A 112 -17.16 -12.01 11.92
C GLU A 112 -15.71 -12.43 11.64
N ARG A 113 -15.38 -13.72 11.80
CA ARG A 113 -14.05 -14.24 11.43
C ARG A 113 -13.77 -14.01 9.95
N LEU A 114 -14.72 -14.35 9.08
CA LEU A 114 -14.56 -14.23 7.64
C LEU A 114 -14.42 -12.77 7.21
N TYR A 115 -15.19 -11.87 7.83
CA TYR A 115 -15.07 -10.43 7.61
C TYR A 115 -13.68 -9.93 8.00
N CYS A 116 -13.18 -10.28 9.20
CA CYS A 116 -11.85 -9.90 9.65
C CYS A 116 -10.72 -10.52 8.78
N LEU A 117 -10.87 -11.77 8.33
CA LEU A 117 -9.91 -12.41 7.43
C LEU A 117 -9.87 -11.75 6.04
N ARG A 118 -11.03 -11.36 5.50
CA ARG A 118 -11.11 -10.61 4.24
C ARG A 118 -10.49 -9.23 4.38
N ALA A 119 -10.78 -8.52 5.48
CA ALA A 119 -10.17 -7.23 5.77
C ALA A 119 -8.64 -7.37 5.88
N LEU A 120 -8.13 -8.34 6.65
CA LEU A 120 -6.70 -8.63 6.72
C LEU A 120 -6.09 -8.94 5.36
N SER A 121 -6.78 -9.71 4.51
CA SER A 121 -6.25 -10.04 3.17
C SER A 121 -6.21 -8.82 2.26
N LEU A 122 -7.17 -7.90 2.40
CA LEU A 122 -7.14 -6.64 1.65
C LEU A 122 -5.95 -5.79 2.11
N LEU A 123 -5.77 -5.66 3.43
CA LEU A 123 -4.67 -4.89 4.02
C LEU A 123 -3.30 -5.40 3.56
N THR A 124 -3.06 -6.71 3.63
CA THR A 124 -1.74 -7.28 3.26
C THR A 124 -1.46 -7.27 1.76
N ASN A 125 -2.50 -7.31 0.91
CA ASN A 125 -2.32 -7.30 -0.54
C ASN A 125 -2.12 -5.88 -1.11
N GLN A 126 -2.71 -4.86 -0.46
CA GLN A 126 -2.73 -3.48 -0.96
C GLN A 126 -1.55 -2.62 -0.47
N THR A 127 -0.77 -3.09 0.50
CA THR A 127 0.45 -2.39 0.94
C THR A 127 1.55 -2.49 -0.12
N PHE A 128 1.81 -1.38 -0.82
CA PHE A 128 2.91 -1.23 -1.78
C PHE A 128 4.27 -1.38 -1.10
N GLY A 129 5.01 -2.47 -1.39
CA GLY A 129 6.45 -2.62 -1.08
C GLY A 129 6.83 -2.69 0.41
N LEU A 130 5.98 -2.19 1.30
CA LEU A 130 6.01 -2.41 2.74
C LEU A 130 5.48 -3.82 2.95
N ASP A 131 6.29 -4.69 3.56
CA ASP A 131 5.86 -6.02 4.00
C ASP A 131 4.71 -5.84 5.01
N GLY A 132 3.45 -5.67 4.58
CA GLY A 132 2.28 -5.73 5.48
C GLY A 132 2.24 -7.06 6.23
N LEU A 133 2.83 -8.09 5.62
CA LEU A 133 3.09 -9.38 6.23
C LEU A 133 4.09 -9.34 7.41
N SER A 134 5.03 -8.39 7.44
CA SER A 134 5.96 -8.21 8.58
C SER A 134 5.23 -7.81 9.85
N LYS A 135 4.15 -7.02 9.74
CA LYS A 135 3.30 -6.64 10.88
C LYS A 135 2.53 -7.83 11.43
N LEU A 136 2.24 -8.83 10.60
CA LEU A 136 1.66 -10.11 11.00
C LEU A 136 2.70 -11.11 11.53
N ASN A 137 3.99 -10.81 11.46
CA ASN A 137 5.04 -11.69 11.97
C ASN A 137 5.21 -11.57 13.49
N THR A 138 4.10 -11.68 14.23
CA THR A 138 4.06 -11.59 15.69
C THR A 138 3.48 -12.87 16.28
N PRO A 139 3.92 -13.30 17.48
CA PRO A 139 3.42 -14.53 18.10
C PRO A 139 1.89 -14.49 18.32
N LYS A 140 1.33 -13.30 18.57
CA LYS A 140 -0.11 -13.08 18.69
C LYS A 140 -0.84 -13.39 17.38
N ALA A 141 -0.34 -12.92 16.25
CA ALA A 141 -0.95 -13.17 14.95
C ALA A 141 -0.92 -14.65 14.57
N TYR A 142 0.22 -15.35 14.75
CA TYR A 142 0.26 -16.82 14.53
C TYR A 142 -0.73 -17.55 15.43
N SER A 143 -0.81 -17.18 16.72
CA SER A 143 -1.76 -17.79 17.65
C SER A 143 -3.21 -17.55 17.25
N ALA A 144 -3.53 -16.34 16.79
CA ALA A 144 -4.86 -15.99 16.32
C ALA A 144 -5.25 -16.74 15.04
N LEU A 145 -4.35 -16.85 14.07
CA LEU A 145 -4.55 -17.64 12.84
C LEU A 145 -4.75 -19.12 13.16
N VAL A 146 -3.92 -19.72 14.03
CA VAL A 146 -4.08 -21.12 14.44
C VAL A 146 -5.39 -21.34 15.18
N ARG A 147 -5.83 -20.39 16.01
CA ARG A 147 -7.11 -20.46 16.70
C ARG A 147 -8.31 -20.32 15.75
N SER A 148 -8.19 -19.50 14.72
CA SER A 148 -9.20 -19.38 13.66
C SER A 148 -9.32 -20.68 12.87
N LEU A 149 -8.19 -21.30 12.51
CA LEU A 149 -8.14 -22.64 11.89
C LEU A 149 -8.75 -23.72 12.78
N GLU A 150 -8.45 -23.71 14.08
CA GLU A 150 -9.02 -24.65 15.04
C GLU A 150 -10.55 -24.55 15.11
N GLN A 151 -11.11 -23.35 14.98
CA GLN A 151 -12.56 -23.15 14.93
C GLN A 151 -13.16 -23.55 13.58
N SER A 152 -12.42 -23.35 12.49
CA SER A 152 -12.83 -23.74 11.13
C SER A 152 -13.06 -25.24 10.99
N LEU A 153 -12.44 -26.06 11.84
CA LEU A 153 -12.69 -27.51 11.91
C LEU A 153 -14.13 -27.86 12.29
N GLY A 154 -14.82 -27.00 13.05
CA GLY A 154 -16.18 -27.24 13.51
C GLY A 154 -17.26 -26.60 12.63
N ASP A 155 -16.89 -25.77 11.65
CA ASP A 155 -17.85 -25.04 10.83
C ASP A 155 -18.28 -25.81 9.56
N GLY A 156 -17.58 -26.89 9.21
CA GLY A 156 -17.86 -27.69 8.02
C GLY A 156 -17.79 -29.19 8.27
N ASP A 157 -18.23 -29.97 7.29
CA ASP A 157 -18.12 -31.43 7.34
C ASP A 157 -16.65 -31.83 7.44
N GLU A 158 -16.34 -32.65 8.46
CA GLU A 158 -15.00 -33.14 8.70
C GLU A 158 -14.48 -33.83 7.44
N PRO A 159 -13.46 -33.24 6.79
CA PRO A 159 -13.27 -33.58 5.42
C PRO A 159 -12.54 -34.95 5.40
N VAL A 160 -12.88 -35.83 4.46
CA VAL A 160 -12.36 -37.21 4.40
C VAL A 160 -11.05 -37.29 3.60
N VAL A 161 -9.93 -37.58 4.26
CA VAL A 161 -8.57 -37.65 3.67
C VAL A 161 -8.41 -38.63 2.50
N THR A 162 -9.27 -39.66 2.43
CA THR A 162 -9.24 -40.64 1.33
C THR A 162 -9.83 -40.12 0.03
N ASN A 163 -10.53 -38.98 0.04
CA ASN A 163 -11.04 -38.36 -1.17
C ASN A 163 -9.89 -37.67 -1.92
N ILE A 164 -9.72 -38.02 -3.20
CA ILE A 164 -8.68 -37.44 -4.06
C ILE A 164 -8.85 -35.92 -4.22
N HIS A 165 -10.06 -35.39 -4.03
CA HIS A 165 -10.38 -33.97 -4.12
C HIS A 165 -10.47 -33.28 -2.75
N TRP A 166 -10.22 -34.01 -1.66
CA TRP A 166 -10.32 -33.54 -0.27
C TRP A 166 -9.56 -32.24 0.03
N ASP A 167 -8.47 -32.02 -0.70
CA ASP A 167 -7.57 -30.90 -0.51
C ASP A 167 -7.49 -29.99 -1.75
N GLU A 168 -8.52 -30.03 -2.60
CA GLU A 168 -8.67 -28.98 -3.59
C GLU A 168 -8.95 -27.66 -2.88
N TYR A 169 -8.07 -26.68 -3.14
CA TYR A 169 -8.15 -25.35 -2.55
C TYR A 169 -9.54 -24.72 -2.69
N TYR A 170 -10.32 -25.07 -3.71
CA TYR A 170 -11.65 -24.49 -3.91
C TYR A 170 -12.75 -25.13 -3.04
N LEU A 171 -12.55 -26.36 -2.57
CA LEU A 171 -13.52 -27.10 -1.76
C LEU A 171 -13.37 -26.88 -0.25
N ARG A 172 -12.23 -26.32 0.19
CA ARG A 172 -12.02 -25.94 1.60
C ARG A 172 -12.85 -24.72 1.98
N ASP A 173 -13.16 -24.64 3.28
CA ASP A 173 -13.83 -23.49 3.87
C ASP A 173 -13.09 -22.17 3.59
N THR A 174 -13.84 -21.10 3.39
CA THR A 174 -13.26 -19.80 3.02
C THR A 174 -12.36 -19.22 4.11
N ALA A 175 -12.75 -19.32 5.39
CA ALA A 175 -11.91 -18.84 6.48
C ALA A 175 -10.62 -19.68 6.57
N GLU A 176 -10.75 -21.00 6.44
CA GLU A 176 -9.60 -21.91 6.45
C GLU A 176 -8.58 -21.58 5.34
N ARG A 177 -9.07 -21.33 4.11
CA ARG A 177 -8.25 -20.95 2.96
C ARG A 177 -7.44 -19.68 3.21
N PHE A 178 -8.06 -18.66 3.81
CA PHE A 178 -7.36 -17.42 4.16
C PHE A 178 -6.27 -17.67 5.18
N CYS A 179 -6.56 -18.42 6.26
CA CYS A 179 -5.56 -18.74 7.26
C CYS A 179 -4.39 -19.53 6.68
N LEU A 180 -4.64 -20.55 5.86
CA LEU A 180 -3.58 -21.32 5.19
C LEU A 180 -2.77 -20.46 4.22
N LYS A 181 -3.40 -19.51 3.52
CA LYS A 181 -2.69 -18.53 2.68
C LYS A 181 -1.69 -17.72 3.50
N PHE A 182 -2.16 -17.10 4.59
CA PHE A 182 -1.30 -16.29 5.45
C PHE A 182 -0.16 -17.10 6.05
N LEU A 183 -0.44 -18.32 6.53
CA LEU A 183 0.58 -19.17 7.13
C LEU A 183 1.62 -19.62 6.10
N GLN A 184 1.22 -19.94 4.87
CA GLN A 184 2.15 -20.27 3.79
C GLN A 184 3.06 -19.09 3.47
N GLU A 185 2.52 -17.87 3.35
CA GLU A 185 3.31 -16.66 3.08
C GLU A 185 4.24 -16.30 4.25
N LEU A 186 3.75 -16.42 5.50
CA LEU A 186 4.51 -16.10 6.71
C LEU A 186 5.66 -17.09 6.93
N THR A 187 5.37 -18.39 6.85
CA THR A 187 6.42 -19.43 6.91
C THR A 187 7.33 -19.37 5.69
N GLY A 188 6.77 -18.91 4.55
CA GLY A 188 7.40 -18.38 3.35
C GLY A 188 8.65 -17.57 3.61
N LYS A 189 8.43 -16.44 4.28
CA LYS A 189 9.42 -15.38 4.48
C LYS A 189 10.20 -15.49 5.79
N TYR A 190 9.56 -15.89 6.89
CA TYR A 190 10.12 -15.81 8.24
C TYR A 190 10.40 -17.18 8.89
N GLY A 191 10.09 -18.28 8.21
CA GLY A 191 10.30 -19.65 8.69
C GLY A 191 9.18 -20.17 9.61
N ALA A 192 9.28 -21.44 10.01
CA ALA A 192 8.20 -22.15 10.70
C ALA A 192 8.22 -22.04 12.24
N ASN A 193 9.24 -21.40 12.83
CA ASN A 193 9.46 -21.40 14.29
C ASN A 193 8.29 -20.82 15.09
N MET A 194 7.75 -19.67 14.66
CA MET A 194 6.62 -19.04 15.34
C MET A 194 5.31 -19.83 15.18
N LEU A 195 5.12 -20.46 14.02
CA LEU A 195 3.98 -21.34 13.77
C LEU A 195 4.01 -22.57 14.70
N ILE A 196 5.18 -23.16 14.92
CA ILE A 196 5.38 -24.26 15.86
C ILE A 196 5.12 -23.80 17.30
N LYS A 197 5.62 -22.61 17.70
CA LYS A 197 5.32 -22.01 19.02
C LYS A 197 3.81 -21.80 19.24
N ALA A 198 3.07 -21.46 18.18
CA ALA A 198 1.62 -21.32 18.20
C ALA A 198 0.84 -22.65 18.26
N LYS A 199 1.53 -23.80 18.28
CA LYS A 199 0.97 -25.16 18.36
C LYS A 199 0.08 -25.55 17.17
N PHE A 200 0.44 -25.10 15.96
CA PHE A 200 -0.29 -25.44 14.74
C PHE A 200 -0.46 -26.95 14.54
N VAL A 201 0.60 -27.72 14.80
CA VAL A 201 0.56 -29.18 14.65
C VAL A 201 -0.46 -29.78 15.61
N GLU A 202 -0.35 -29.46 16.89
CA GLU A 202 -1.16 -30.05 17.95
C GLU A 202 -2.62 -29.59 17.92
N LYS A 203 -2.87 -28.33 17.53
CA LYS A 203 -4.22 -27.74 17.56
C LYS A 203 -5.04 -27.99 16.30
N TRP A 204 -4.40 -28.10 15.16
CA TRP A 204 -5.10 -28.16 13.87
C TRP A 204 -4.65 -29.34 13.02
N LEU A 205 -3.35 -29.50 12.76
CA LEU A 205 -2.88 -30.51 11.80
C LEU A 205 -3.26 -31.93 12.22
N VAL A 206 -3.15 -32.27 13.51
CA VAL A 206 -3.45 -33.61 14.04
C VAL A 206 -4.94 -33.93 14.03
N LYS A 207 -5.80 -32.91 14.14
CA LYS A 207 -7.25 -33.07 14.18
C LYS A 207 -7.85 -33.38 12.81
N GLN A 208 -7.06 -33.27 11.75
CA GLN A 208 -7.46 -33.73 10.42
C GLN A 208 -7.61 -35.27 10.40
N LYS A 209 -8.52 -35.78 9.57
CA LYS A 209 -8.88 -37.21 9.47
C LYS A 209 -7.83 -38.09 8.77
N TRP A 210 -6.58 -38.07 9.21
CA TRP A 210 -5.49 -38.86 8.60
C TRP A 210 -5.72 -40.37 8.66
N GLY A 211 -6.60 -40.85 9.53
CA GLY A 211 -6.95 -42.26 9.69
C GLY A 211 -7.25 -42.62 11.14
N ASP A 212 -8.00 -43.70 11.35
CA ASP A 212 -8.50 -44.13 12.66
C ASP A 212 -7.41 -44.77 13.52
N THR A 213 -6.50 -45.52 12.90
CA THR A 213 -5.38 -46.19 13.56
C THR A 213 -4.08 -45.38 13.43
N PRO A 214 -3.18 -45.42 14.43
CA PRO A 214 -1.92 -44.65 14.40
C PRO A 214 -1.00 -45.05 13.23
N GLU A 215 -1.02 -46.32 12.79
CA GLU A 215 -0.23 -46.80 11.65
C GLU A 215 -0.77 -46.23 10.33
N ARG A 216 -2.10 -46.32 10.11
CA ARG A 216 -2.74 -45.74 8.91
C ARG A 216 -2.57 -44.23 8.85
N ARG A 217 -2.65 -43.53 9.99
CA ARG A 217 -2.40 -42.09 10.08
C ARG A 217 -1.03 -41.72 9.51
N LYS A 218 0.03 -42.43 9.90
CA LYS A 218 1.39 -42.21 9.40
C LYS A 218 1.51 -42.53 7.91
N GLN A 219 0.94 -43.66 7.48
CA GLN A 219 0.98 -44.10 6.09
C GLN A 219 0.27 -43.11 5.17
N HIS A 220 -0.95 -42.69 5.51
CA HIS A 220 -1.71 -41.72 4.74
C HIS A 220 -1.06 -40.34 4.75
N PHE A 221 -0.53 -39.89 5.90
CA PHE A 221 0.19 -38.61 5.97
C PHE A 221 1.44 -38.63 5.07
N LYS A 222 2.21 -39.73 5.09
CA LYS A 222 3.36 -39.90 4.21
C LYS A 222 2.96 -39.92 2.73
N ALA A 223 1.97 -40.74 2.37
CA ALA A 223 1.47 -40.84 0.99
C ALA A 223 0.91 -39.50 0.49
N TYR A 224 0.18 -38.78 1.34
CA TYR A 224 -0.36 -37.46 1.02
C TYR A 224 0.75 -36.44 0.70
N LYS A 225 1.85 -36.44 1.46
CA LYS A 225 3.00 -35.57 1.18
C LYS A 225 3.74 -35.92 -0.11
N GLU A 226 3.79 -37.20 -0.49
CA GLU A 226 4.48 -37.65 -1.70
C GLU A 226 3.66 -37.36 -2.97
N VAL A 227 2.32 -37.42 -2.86
CA VAL A 227 1.41 -37.27 -4.01
C VAL A 227 0.96 -35.83 -4.22
N ARG A 228 0.92 -34.99 -3.17
CA ARG A 228 0.32 -33.64 -3.24
C ARG A 228 1.34 -32.52 -3.20
N SER A 229 1.06 -31.47 -3.96
CA SER A 229 1.80 -30.20 -3.98
C SER A 229 0.89 -29.03 -3.57
N ASN A 230 0.29 -29.13 -2.38
CA ASN A 230 -0.66 -28.16 -1.85
C ASN A 230 -0.06 -27.32 -0.71
N ARG A 231 -0.71 -26.22 -0.34
CA ARG A 231 -0.21 -25.28 0.69
C ARG A 231 0.11 -25.94 2.03
N ILE A 232 -0.63 -26.98 2.41
CA ILE A 232 -0.36 -27.75 3.63
C ILE A 232 0.98 -28.47 3.52
N VAL A 233 1.28 -29.09 2.37
CA VAL A 233 2.56 -29.78 2.14
C VAL A 233 3.71 -28.78 2.18
N ASP A 234 3.54 -27.58 1.64
CA ASP A 234 4.53 -26.49 1.72
C ASP A 234 4.78 -26.03 3.17
N ILE A 235 3.72 -25.88 3.96
CA ILE A 235 3.84 -25.51 5.38
C ILE A 235 4.53 -26.64 6.14
N VAL A 236 4.16 -27.90 5.90
CA VAL A 236 4.76 -29.07 6.58
C VAL A 236 6.22 -29.24 6.19
N SER A 237 6.60 -29.05 4.92
CA SER A 237 8.00 -29.14 4.49
C SER A 237 8.87 -28.11 5.22
N ARG A 238 8.35 -26.88 5.42
CA ARG A 238 9.02 -25.85 6.23
C ARG A 238 9.08 -26.19 7.72
N ILE A 239 8.06 -26.84 8.27
CA ILE A 239 8.07 -27.33 9.67
C ILE A 239 9.13 -28.42 9.84
N GLU A 240 9.30 -29.31 8.87
CA GLU A 240 10.32 -30.39 8.91
C GLU A 240 11.75 -29.88 8.84
N GLN A 241 11.97 -28.70 8.24
CA GLN A 241 13.27 -28.02 8.26
C GLN A 241 13.65 -27.50 9.65
N CYS A 242 12.74 -27.52 10.62
CA CYS A 242 13.01 -27.09 12.00
C CYS A 242 13.04 -28.31 12.94
N ARG A 243 14.09 -28.44 13.76
CA ARG A 243 14.19 -29.50 14.79
C ARG A 243 12.98 -29.51 15.75
N ARG A 244 12.49 -28.33 16.14
CA ARG A 244 11.28 -28.19 16.97
C ARG A 244 10.02 -28.70 16.26
N GLY A 245 9.94 -28.50 14.95
CA GLY A 245 8.82 -28.93 14.12
C GLY A 245 8.79 -30.45 13.96
N LEU A 246 9.94 -31.07 13.70
CA LEU A 246 10.08 -32.53 13.69
C LEU A 246 9.67 -33.16 15.02
N ARG A 247 10.08 -32.58 16.15
CA ARG A 247 9.66 -33.05 17.49
C ARG A 247 8.14 -32.91 17.69
N ALA A 248 7.52 -31.84 17.21
CA ALA A 248 6.07 -31.66 17.29
C ALA A 248 5.32 -32.70 16.42
N LEU A 249 5.82 -32.99 15.22
CA LEU A 249 5.28 -34.03 14.34
C LEU A 249 5.46 -35.46 14.90
N GLU A 250 6.58 -35.73 15.57
CA GLU A 250 6.82 -37.00 16.28
C GLU A 250 5.87 -37.14 17.47
N LYS A 251 5.76 -36.10 18.32
CA LYS A 251 4.91 -36.10 19.51
C LYS A 251 3.43 -36.29 19.16
N SER A 252 3.02 -35.80 17.99
CA SER A 252 1.66 -35.95 17.48
C SER A 252 1.39 -37.29 16.78
N GLY A 253 2.41 -38.13 16.61
CA GLY A 253 2.26 -39.44 15.97
C GLY A 253 2.06 -39.38 14.46
N LEU A 254 2.37 -38.25 13.80
CA LEU A 254 2.31 -38.12 12.34
C LEU A 254 3.56 -38.67 11.65
N VAL A 255 4.71 -38.66 12.33
CA VAL A 255 6.00 -39.13 11.81
C VAL A 255 6.64 -40.13 12.77
N ASP A 256 7.37 -41.12 12.23
CA ASP A 256 8.10 -42.11 13.02
C ASP A 256 9.33 -41.53 13.72
N LYS A 257 9.61 -42.05 14.92
CA LYS A 257 10.77 -41.65 15.74
C LYS A 257 12.10 -41.88 15.04
N ASP A 258 12.21 -42.96 14.27
CA ASP A 258 13.47 -43.28 13.58
C ASP A 258 13.71 -42.35 12.38
N ASN A 259 12.64 -41.97 11.68
CA ASN A 259 12.71 -41.02 10.58
C ASN A 259 13.00 -39.60 11.10
N SER A 260 12.34 -39.18 12.18
CA SER A 260 12.60 -37.88 12.82
C SER A 260 14.04 -37.78 13.32
N ARG A 261 14.58 -38.82 13.96
CA ARG A 261 15.96 -38.86 14.48
C ARG A 261 17.00 -38.82 13.38
N ARG A 262 16.80 -39.51 12.25
CA ARG A 262 17.70 -39.42 11.09
C ARG A 262 17.74 -38.00 10.53
N ARG A 263 16.56 -37.42 10.24
CA ARG A 263 16.46 -36.05 9.71
C ARG A 263 16.99 -34.98 10.67
N MET A 264 16.78 -35.15 11.98
CA MET A 264 17.33 -34.24 12.99
C MET A 264 18.87 -34.22 13.01
N ARG A 265 19.52 -35.33 12.67
CA ARG A 265 21.00 -35.43 12.56
C ARG A 265 21.52 -34.80 11.26
N GLU A 266 20.75 -34.88 10.18
CA GLU A 266 21.09 -34.32 8.86
C GLU A 266 20.85 -32.81 8.77
N LEU A 267 19.98 -32.27 9.62
CA LEU A 267 19.75 -30.83 9.72
C LEU A 267 21.00 -30.13 10.26
N PRO A 268 21.60 -29.20 9.48
CA PRO A 268 22.76 -28.45 9.94
C PRO A 268 22.50 -27.83 11.31
N ASP A 269 23.52 -27.79 12.17
CA ASP A 269 23.56 -27.00 13.40
C ASP A 269 23.60 -25.48 13.09
N LEU A 270 22.85 -25.07 12.07
CA LEU A 270 22.75 -23.68 11.64
C LEU A 270 21.97 -22.90 12.68
N LEU A 271 22.79 -22.24 13.50
CA LEU A 271 22.55 -21.06 14.32
C LEU A 271 22.10 -21.37 15.75
N MET A 272 23.11 -21.30 16.64
CA MET A 272 23.20 -20.24 17.64
C MET A 272 21.91 -19.41 17.73
N GLU A 273 21.24 -19.56 18.86
CA GLU A 273 20.11 -18.76 19.31
C GLU A 273 20.29 -17.28 18.94
N VAL A 274 19.70 -16.84 17.84
CA VAL A 274 19.37 -15.43 17.63
C VAL A 274 17.86 -15.36 17.70
N GLY A 275 17.36 -15.20 18.92
CA GLY A 275 15.94 -15.07 19.20
C GLY A 275 15.56 -15.05 20.68
N ASP A 276 16.44 -15.47 21.59
CA ASP A 276 16.25 -15.38 23.05
C ASP A 276 17.18 -14.32 23.70
N VAL A 277 17.43 -13.21 22.99
CA VAL A 277 17.80 -11.94 23.63
C VAL A 277 16.61 -11.02 23.48
N ILE A 278 15.77 -10.99 24.52
CA ILE A 278 14.94 -9.82 24.83
C ILE A 278 15.93 -8.73 25.25
N GLY A 279 16.57 -8.11 24.26
CA GLY A 279 17.11 -6.78 24.41
C GLY A 279 15.92 -5.86 24.28
N GLU A 280 15.61 -5.13 25.35
CA GLU A 280 14.73 -3.98 25.30
C GLU A 280 15.03 -3.21 24.02
N ALA A 281 14.10 -3.27 23.06
CA ALA A 281 14.10 -2.28 22.00
C ALA A 281 13.97 -0.94 22.73
N PRO A 282 14.88 0.02 22.50
CA PRO A 282 14.67 1.35 23.06
C PRO A 282 13.30 1.83 22.56
N PRO A 283 12.51 2.53 23.40
CA PRO A 283 11.19 2.99 23.01
C PRO A 283 11.38 3.85 21.77
N THR A 284 11.01 3.30 20.61
CA THR A 284 10.96 4.07 19.37
C THR A 284 9.64 4.83 19.41
N ASP A 285 9.54 5.73 20.39
CA ASP A 285 8.65 6.88 20.32
C ASP A 285 9.23 7.77 19.23
N GLY A 286 8.74 7.50 18.04
CA GLY A 286 9.13 8.12 16.81
C GLY A 286 8.33 7.40 15.76
N GLN A 287 7.15 7.93 15.46
CA GLN A 287 6.40 7.62 14.25
C GLN A 287 7.42 7.39 13.14
N LEU A 288 7.64 6.13 12.76
CA LEU A 288 8.48 5.78 11.64
C LEU A 288 7.78 6.40 10.44
N ARG A 289 8.18 7.62 10.08
CA ARG A 289 7.77 8.28 8.84
C ARG A 289 7.99 7.24 7.76
N ARG A 290 6.91 6.96 7.00
CA ARG A 290 6.82 5.85 6.06
C ARG A 290 8.14 5.82 5.29
N ALA A 291 8.85 4.69 5.35
CA ALA A 291 9.96 4.43 4.46
C ALA A 291 9.38 4.13 3.07
N ARG A 292 8.68 5.12 2.50
CA ARG A 292 8.47 5.23 1.08
C ARG A 292 9.86 5.53 0.56
N GLU A 293 10.47 4.56 -0.13
CA GLU A 293 11.68 4.79 -0.91
C GLU A 293 11.44 6.02 -1.80
N HIS A 294 11.93 7.14 -1.31
CA HIS A 294 12.22 8.35 -2.07
C HIS A 294 13.52 8.82 -1.45
N SER A 295 14.61 8.10 -1.76
CA SER A 295 15.95 8.54 -1.43
C SER A 295 16.09 10.01 -1.85
N ALA A 296 16.80 10.82 -1.07
CA ALA A 296 17.07 12.22 -1.41
C ALA A 296 17.70 12.34 -2.82
N GLU A 297 18.37 11.29 -3.26
CA GLU A 297 18.96 11.12 -4.59
C GLU A 297 17.91 10.90 -5.70
N GLU A 298 16.88 10.08 -5.47
CA GLU A 298 15.78 9.89 -6.42
C GLU A 298 14.92 11.17 -6.53
N ARG A 299 14.78 11.91 -5.42
CA ARG A 299 14.18 13.26 -5.43
C ARG A 299 15.02 14.28 -6.20
N ARG A 300 16.35 14.12 -6.25
CA ARG A 300 17.25 14.97 -7.07
C ARG A 300 17.19 14.59 -8.55
N LEU A 301 17.21 13.30 -8.88
CA LEU A 301 17.07 12.81 -10.25
C LEU A 301 15.73 13.23 -10.87
N ARG A 302 14.62 13.14 -10.13
CA ARG A 302 13.31 13.61 -10.61
C ARG A 302 13.18 15.13 -10.71
N ARG A 303 14.00 15.89 -9.96
CA ARG A 303 14.13 17.34 -10.14
C ARG A 303 14.90 17.69 -11.42
N GLN A 304 15.89 16.88 -11.80
CA GLN A 304 16.62 17.03 -13.06
C GLN A 304 15.80 16.61 -14.29
N HIS A 305 14.91 15.62 -14.16
CA HIS A 305 14.12 15.06 -15.27
C HIS A 305 12.81 15.81 -15.61
N ARG A 306 12.51 16.97 -15.01
CA ARG A 306 11.20 17.63 -15.17
C ARG A 306 11.26 19.10 -15.59
N GLU A 307 12.06 19.40 -16.60
CA GLU A 307 11.99 20.65 -17.37
C GLU A 307 11.71 20.31 -18.84
N ALA A 308 10.53 19.74 -19.11
CA ALA A 308 9.99 19.68 -20.46
C ALA A 308 8.98 20.82 -20.59
N MET A 309 9.26 21.79 -21.46
CA MET A 309 8.37 22.92 -21.70
C MET A 309 7.50 22.60 -22.91
N VAL A 310 6.18 22.66 -22.76
CA VAL A 310 5.24 22.38 -23.85
C VAL A 310 4.68 23.69 -24.38
N LEU A 311 5.00 24.05 -25.62
CA LEU A 311 4.55 25.29 -26.26
C LEU A 311 3.60 24.95 -27.40
N ASN A 312 2.30 25.21 -27.21
CA ASN A 312 1.28 25.03 -28.25
C ASN A 312 0.39 26.28 -28.30
N ASP A 313 0.31 26.90 -29.47
CA ASP A 313 -0.47 28.13 -29.72
C ASP A 313 -2.00 27.89 -29.78
N GLY A 314 -2.46 26.68 -29.49
CA GLY A 314 -3.88 26.30 -29.37
C GLY A 314 -4.60 26.04 -30.69
N THR A 315 -3.92 26.15 -31.83
CA THR A 315 -4.50 25.99 -33.18
C THR A 315 -4.48 24.54 -33.67
N ARG A 316 -3.82 23.63 -32.95
CA ARG A 316 -3.69 22.20 -33.32
C ARG A 316 -3.54 21.27 -32.11
N PRO A 317 -3.87 19.98 -32.23
CA PRO A 317 -3.63 18.99 -31.18
C PRO A 317 -2.14 18.85 -30.85
N LEU A 318 -1.82 18.56 -29.58
CA LEU A 318 -0.45 18.44 -29.09
C LEU A 318 0.36 17.41 -29.88
N ALA A 319 1.47 17.85 -30.45
CA ALA A 319 2.42 17.02 -31.18
C ALA A 319 3.78 16.95 -30.46
N ARG A 320 4.61 15.96 -30.82
CA ARG A 320 5.94 15.76 -30.19
C ARG A 320 6.87 16.97 -30.35
N GLU A 321 6.68 17.73 -31.42
CA GLU A 321 7.39 18.98 -31.72
C GLU A 321 7.03 20.14 -30.77
N ASP A 322 5.90 20.05 -30.08
CA ASP A 322 5.50 21.07 -29.08
C ASP A 322 6.23 20.84 -27.74
N ILE A 323 7.03 19.78 -27.60
CA ILE A 323 7.70 19.38 -26.35
C ILE A 323 9.20 19.70 -26.44
N ILE A 324 9.66 20.64 -25.63
CA ILE A 324 11.07 21.06 -25.55
C ILE A 324 11.69 20.46 -24.30
N GLU A 325 12.63 19.54 -24.46
CA GLU A 325 13.37 18.89 -23.35
C GLU A 325 14.83 19.40 -23.33
N ARG A 326 15.42 19.49 -22.13
CA ARG A 326 16.81 19.94 -21.96
C ARG A 326 17.79 18.80 -22.26
N ASP A 327 18.73 19.04 -23.18
CA ASP A 327 19.67 18.02 -23.66
C ASP A 327 20.70 17.62 -22.58
N HIS A 328 20.97 16.33 -22.44
CA HIS A 328 21.67 15.74 -21.28
C HIS A 328 23.20 15.89 -21.29
N SER A 329 23.79 16.74 -22.14
CA SER A 329 25.24 16.77 -22.37
C SER A 329 25.96 18.08 -22.01
N SER A 330 25.41 18.94 -21.16
CA SER A 330 26.16 20.13 -20.66
C SER A 330 26.48 20.00 -19.16
N PRO A 331 27.77 20.00 -18.77
CA PRO A 331 28.17 20.08 -17.38
C PRO A 331 27.96 21.50 -16.85
N ALA A 332 27.67 21.58 -15.55
CA ALA A 332 27.31 22.79 -14.81
C ALA A 332 28.41 23.83 -14.72
#